data_AF-A0AAD5PZV1-F1
#
_entry.id   AF-A0AAD5PZV1-F1
#
_cell.length_a   1.000
_cell.length_b   1.000
_cell.length_c   1.000
_cell.angle_alpha   90.00
_cell.angle_beta   90.00
_cell.angle_gamma   90.00
#
_symmetry.space_group_name_H-M   'P 1'
#
loop_
_entity.id
_entity.type
_entity.pdbx_description
1 polymer ?
#
loop_
_entity_poly.entity_id
_entity_poly.type
_entity_poly.pdbx_seq_one_letter_code
_entity_poly.pdbx_strand_id
1 'polypeptide(L)' 'MIRDSGVPTYTFLRNGLYFDNNVGSIHGALHSGKWYSAAKDGKTSAISRDDLALAAAHALVSSKAGSESKV' A
#
# COMPACT_ATOMS: atom_id res chain seq x y z
N MET A 1 -14.05 6.35 15.95
CA MET A 1 -13.34 5.88 14.71
C MET A 1 -13.82 6.69 13.51
N ILE A 2 -13.23 6.57 12.31
CA ILE A 2 -13.73 7.26 11.10
C ILE A 2 -15.22 6.98 10.86
N ARG A 3 -15.67 5.75 11.15
CA ARG A 3 -17.08 5.35 11.09
C ARG A 3 -18.01 6.14 12.03
N ASP A 4 -17.49 6.62 13.15
CA ASP A 4 -18.24 7.31 14.19
C ASP A 4 -18.09 8.84 14.09
N SER A 5 -17.42 9.33 13.05
CA SER A 5 -17.02 10.75 12.94
C SER A 5 -18.14 11.69 12.48
N GLY A 6 -19.29 11.16 12.05
CA GLY A 6 -20.35 11.95 11.43
C GLY A 6 -20.05 12.45 10.02
N VAL A 7 -18.87 12.11 9.46
CA VAL A 7 -18.52 12.41 8.06
C VAL A 7 -19.42 11.57 7.13
N PRO A 8 -20.15 12.20 6.19
CA PRO A 8 -21.22 11.53 5.45
C PRO A 8 -20.73 10.46 4.47
N THR A 9 -19.53 10.61 3.91
CA THR A 9 -18.91 9.63 3.01
C THR A 9 -17.41 9.53 3.25
N TYR A 10 -16.86 8.33 3.10
CA TYR A 10 -15.42 8.08 3.19
C TYR A 10 -15.03 6.93 2.27
N THR A 11 -13.76 6.90 1.87
CA THR A 11 -13.15 5.80 1.12
C THR A 11 -11.89 5.38 1.85
N PHE A 12 -11.77 4.09 2.18
CA PHE A 12 -10.56 3.54 2.80
C PHE A 12 -9.59 3.02 1.73
N LEU A 13 -8.46 3.70 1.56
CA LEU A 13 -7.37 3.26 0.69
C LEU A 13 -6.45 2.30 1.45
N ARG A 14 -6.71 0.99 1.32
CA ARG A 14 -5.94 -0.07 1.99
C ARG A 14 -4.75 -0.50 1.14
N ASN A 15 -3.70 0.32 1.19
CA ASN A 15 -2.51 0.16 0.36
C ASN A 15 -1.72 -1.10 0.72
N GLY A 16 -1.09 -1.71 -0.29
CA GLY A 16 -0.06 -2.73 -0.10
C GLY A 16 1.23 -2.14 0.45
N LEU A 17 2.25 -2.98 0.67
CA LEU A 17 3.56 -2.51 1.15
C LEU A 17 4.24 -1.68 0.04
N TYR A 18 4.90 -0.59 0.41
CA TYR A 18 5.65 0.18 -0.57
C TYR A 18 6.84 -0.62 -1.08
N PHE A 19 6.91 -0.82 -2.39
CA PHE A 19 8.03 -1.51 -3.03
C PHE A 19 9.37 -0.83 -2.70
N ASP A 20 9.37 0.50 -2.69
CA ASP A 20 10.49 1.38 -2.40
C ASP A 20 11.13 1.15 -1.01
N ASN A 21 10.43 0.55 -0.05
CA ASN A 21 11.00 0.23 1.26
C ASN A 21 12.21 -0.71 1.15
N ASN A 22 12.33 -1.43 0.04
CA ASN A 22 13.41 -2.37 -0.19
C ASN A 22 14.71 -1.71 -0.67
N VAL A 23 14.69 -0.45 -1.11
CA VAL A 23 15.84 0.21 -1.76
C VAL A 23 17.09 0.22 -0.87
N GLY A 24 16.94 0.48 0.43
CA GLY A 24 18.05 0.46 1.38
C GLY A 24 18.71 -0.92 1.54
N SER A 25 17.97 -2.00 1.29
CA SER A 25 18.47 -3.38 1.41
C SER A 25 19.18 -3.86 0.14
N ILE A 26 19.00 -3.19 -1.00
CA ILE A 26 19.52 -3.64 -2.31
C ILE A 26 21.04 -3.78 -2.27
N HIS A 27 21.76 -2.79 -1.73
CA HIS A 27 23.23 -2.84 -1.71
C HIS A 27 23.74 -4.05 -0.90
N GLY A 28 23.17 -4.30 0.27
CA GLY A 28 23.53 -5.46 1.09
C GLY A 28 23.16 -6.79 0.44
N ALA A 29 22.02 -6.86 -0.24
CA ALA A 29 21.60 -8.05 -0.97
C ALA A 29 22.52 -8.37 -2.15
N LEU A 30 22.94 -7.35 -2.91
CA LEU A 30 23.89 -7.50 -4.01
C LEU A 30 25.27 -7.93 -3.51
N HIS A 31 25.76 -7.32 -2.44
CA HIS A 31 27.08 -7.66 -1.86
C HIS A 31 27.12 -9.09 -1.30
N SER A 32 26.07 -9.51 -0.59
CA SER A 32 26.03 -10.84 0.05
C SER A 32 25.52 -11.96 -0.86
N GLY A 33 24.89 -11.61 -1.99
CA GLY A 33 24.17 -12.55 -2.86
C GLY A 33 22.92 -13.15 -2.19
N LYS A 34 22.45 -12.57 -1.08
CA LYS A 34 21.33 -13.11 -0.29
C LYS A 34 20.27 -12.05 -0.02
N TRP A 35 19.01 -12.47 -0.12
CA TRP A 35 17.87 -11.66 0.32
C TRP A 35 17.40 -12.10 1.70
N TYR A 36 17.56 -11.24 2.70
CA TYR A 36 17.16 -11.54 4.08
C TYR A 36 15.71 -11.11 4.34
N SER A 37 14.91 -12.04 4.85
CA SER A 37 13.51 -11.79 5.22
C SER A 37 13.07 -12.78 6.31
N ALA A 38 12.19 -12.33 7.20
CA ALA A 38 11.51 -13.17 8.19
C ALA A 38 10.15 -13.71 7.69
N ALA A 39 9.81 -13.48 6.42
CA ALA A 39 8.50 -13.84 5.87
C ALA A 39 8.32 -15.36 5.61
N LYS A 40 9.40 -16.17 5.66
CA LYS A 40 9.40 -17.57 5.18
C LYS A 40 8.76 -17.64 3.78
N ASP A 41 7.72 -18.46 3.60
CA ASP A 41 6.97 -18.63 2.35
C ASP A 41 5.83 -17.61 2.18
N GLY A 42 5.69 -16.68 3.13
CA GLY A 42 4.71 -15.60 3.08
C GLY A 42 4.94 -14.67 1.89
N LYS A 43 3.87 -14.35 1.17
CA LYS A 43 3.91 -13.42 0.04
C LYS A 43 3.57 -12.01 0.50
N THR A 44 4.32 -11.04 0.00
CA THR A 44 4.07 -9.63 0.25
C THR A 44 3.47 -8.99 -0.99
N SER A 45 2.29 -8.39 -0.86
CA SER A 45 1.75 -7.51 -1.91
C SER A 45 2.51 -6.18 -1.82
N ALA A 46 3.41 -5.96 -2.77
CA ALA A 46 4.18 -4.72 -2.88
C ALA A 46 3.72 -3.91 -4.10
N ILE A 47 3.72 -2.58 -3.96
CA ILE A 47 3.27 -1.63 -4.97
C ILE A 47 4.11 -0.35 -4.87
N SER A 48 4.36 0.33 -6.00
CA SER A 48 5.13 1.57 -5.98
C SER A 48 4.37 2.69 -5.29
N ARG A 49 5.08 3.69 -4.75
CA ARG A 49 4.42 4.90 -4.24
C ARG A 49 3.67 5.66 -5.33
N ASP A 50 4.17 5.64 -6.56
CA ASP A 50 3.55 6.32 -7.70
C ASP A 50 2.19 5.70 -8.05
N ASP A 51 2.09 4.37 -8.08
CA ASP A 51 0.81 3.68 -8.33
C ASP A 51 -0.20 3.94 -7.21
N LEU A 52 0.26 4.02 -5.96
CA LEU A 52 -0.60 4.37 -4.83
C LEU A 52 -1.06 5.84 -4.89
N ALA A 53 -0.19 6.75 -5.30
CA ALA A 53 -0.54 8.15 -5.49
C ALA A 53 -1.57 8.30 -6.62
N LEU A 54 -1.40 7.57 -7.72
CA LEU A 54 -2.35 7.51 -8.82
C LEU A 54 -3.72 6.97 -8.35
N ALA A 55 -3.72 5.87 -7.59
CA ALA A 55 -4.95 5.32 -7.01
C ALA A 55 -5.66 6.30 -6.07
N ALA A 56 -4.91 7.03 -5.24
CA ALA A 56 -5.46 8.05 -4.35
C ALA A 56 -6.04 9.23 -5.12
N ALA A 57 -5.35 9.71 -6.17
CA ALA A 57 -5.83 10.77 -7.03
C ALA A 57 -7.15 10.38 -7.73
N HIS A 58 -7.22 9.17 -8.27
CA HIS A 58 -8.45 8.63 -8.86
C HIS A 58 -9.59 8.47 -7.85
N ALA A 59 -9.29 7.99 -6.64
CA ALA A 59 -10.29 7.87 -5.59
C ALA A 59 -10.85 9.24 -5.17
N LEU A 60 -10.01 10.28 -5.15
CA LEU A 60 -10.39 11.63 -4.79
C LEU A 60 -11.31 12.29 -5.84
N VAL A 61 -11.02 12.13 -7.13
CA VAL A 61 -11.79 12.76 -8.22
C VAL A 61 -12.98 11.92 -8.71
N SER A 62 -13.14 10.70 -8.19
CA SER A 62 -14.23 9.81 -8.57
C SER A 62 -15.59 10.39 -8.15
N SER A 63 -16.57 10.32 -9.05
CA SER A 63 -17.97 10.66 -8.74
C SER A 63 -18.68 9.59 -7.90
N LYS A 64 -18.01 8.45 -7.64
CA LYS A 64 -18.56 7.37 -6.82
C LYS A 64 -18.49 7.76 -5.34
N ALA A 65 -19.65 7.91 -4.71
CA ALA A 65 -19.73 8.11 -3.27
C ALA A 65 -19.09 6.93 -2.52
N GLY A 66 -18.31 7.26 -1.48
CA GLY A 66 -17.62 6.41 -0.51
C GLY A 66 -17.67 4.89 -0.73
N SER A 67 -16.50 4.26 -0.83
CA SER A 67 -16.41 2.80 -0.93
C SER A 67 -15.48 2.20 0.09
N GLU A 68 -15.86 1.02 0.57
CA GLU A 68 -15.03 0.21 1.43
C GLU A 68 -15.08 -1.25 0.95
N SER A 69 -13.90 -1.86 0.80
CA SER A 69 -13.82 -3.30 0.56
C SER A 69 -14.13 -4.03 1.86
N LYS A 70 -15.23 -4.78 1.90
CA LYS A 70 -15.43 -5.80 2.94
C LYS A 70 -14.36 -6.86 2.76
N VAL A 71 -13.56 -7.08 3.79
CA VAL A 71 -12.70 -8.27 3.92
C VAL A 71 -13.55 -9.41 4.42
#